data_AF-A0A9W9Z0S1-F1
#
_entry.id   AF-A0A9W9Z0S1-F1
#
_cell.length_a   1.000
_cell.length_b   1.000
_cell.length_c   1.000
_cell.angle_alpha   90.00
_cell.angle_beta   90.00
_cell.angle_gamma   90.00
#
_symmetry.space_group_name_H-M   'P 1'
#
loop_
_entity.id
_entity.type
_entity.pdbx_description
1 polymer ?
#
loop_
_entity_poly.entity_id
_entity_poly.type
_entity_poly.pdbx_seq_one_letter_code
_entity_poly.pdbx_strand_id
1 'polypeptide(L)'
;MGLPLDNDVDPNSGSFSKHSQRGAVPYTFIEYTMVKINENYRLYWKYDKASDMFYFTVVVKTTGWVAFAVSNQRGGMKGYDAMIGGVRSGVGYIGDYMTVGNV
;
A
#
# COMPACT_ATOMS: atom_id res chain seq x y z
N MET A 1 9.48 -19.51 8.19
CA MET A 1 10.20 -18.24 8.46
C MET A 1 9.23 -17.10 8.13
N GLY A 2 8.61 -16.50 9.15
CA GLY A 2 7.52 -15.54 9.00
C GLY A 2 7.95 -14.23 8.36
N LEU A 3 7.00 -13.45 7.86
CA LEU A 3 7.26 -12.05 7.51
C LEU A 3 7.76 -11.33 8.79
N PRO A 4 8.78 -10.46 8.70
CA PRO A 4 9.17 -9.63 9.83
C PRO A 4 7.95 -8.86 10.34
N LEU A 5 7.84 -8.68 11.66
CA LEU A 5 6.96 -7.65 12.21
C LEU A 5 7.48 -6.32 11.68
N ASP A 6 6.67 -5.66 10.88
CA ASP A 6 6.97 -4.38 10.27
C ASP A 6 6.92 -3.30 11.36
N ASN A 7 7.97 -2.48 11.47
CA ASN A 7 8.00 -1.37 12.44
C ASN A 7 6.99 -0.27 12.08
N ASP A 8 6.42 -0.30 10.87
CA ASP A 8 5.37 0.61 10.43
C ASP A 8 3.96 0.14 10.83
N VAL A 9 3.84 -1.03 11.47
CA VAL A 9 2.58 -1.60 11.94
C VAL A 9 2.74 -2.06 13.39
N ASP A 10 2.11 -1.37 14.34
CA ASP A 10 2.06 -1.90 15.71
C ASP A 10 1.13 -3.13 15.74
N PRO A 11 1.65 -4.35 16.00
CA PRO A 11 0.85 -5.57 15.99
C PRO A 11 -0.18 -5.62 17.12
N ASN A 12 -0.08 -4.75 18.12
CA ASN A 12 -0.98 -4.70 19.28
C ASN A 12 -2.05 -3.61 19.18
N SER A 13 -1.83 -2.57 18.37
CA SER A 13 -2.77 -1.43 18.25
C SER A 13 -3.32 -1.19 16.84
N GLY A 14 -2.76 -1.84 15.81
CA GLY A 14 -3.17 -1.62 14.42
C GLY A 14 -2.83 -0.24 13.86
N SER A 15 -1.94 0.49 14.56
CA SER A 15 -1.47 1.84 14.21
C SER A 15 -0.42 1.80 13.10
N PHE A 16 -0.49 2.74 12.12
CA PHE A 16 0.47 2.85 11.01
C PHE A 16 1.03 4.28 10.88
N SER A 17 2.34 4.42 10.68
CA SER A 17 2.98 5.74 10.50
C SER A 17 2.71 6.33 9.10
N LYS A 18 2.18 7.56 9.01
CA LYS A 18 2.08 8.29 7.74
C LYS A 18 3.39 9.06 7.47
N HIS A 19 3.82 9.08 6.21
CA HIS A 19 4.75 10.10 5.71
C HIS A 19 3.96 11.25 5.07
N SER A 20 3.80 12.36 5.79
CA SER A 20 3.13 13.58 5.31
C SER A 20 4.09 14.56 4.59
N GLN A 21 5.39 14.36 4.75
CA GLN A 21 6.53 14.82 3.94
C GLN A 21 7.77 14.02 4.41
N ARG A 22 8.97 14.27 3.87
CA ARG A 22 10.21 13.65 4.38
C ARG A 22 10.43 14.07 5.86
N GLY A 23 9.96 13.24 6.78
CA GLY A 23 9.85 13.50 8.22
C GLY A 23 8.48 13.03 8.72
N ALA A 24 8.41 11.84 9.32
CA ALA A 24 7.18 11.12 9.66
C ALA A 24 6.39 11.78 10.80
N VAL A 25 5.05 11.71 10.74
CA VAL A 25 4.14 12.04 11.86
C VAL A 25 3.27 10.80 12.13
N PRO A 26 3.21 10.29 13.37
CA PRO A 26 2.46 9.07 13.70
C PRO A 26 0.95 9.23 13.43
N TYR A 27 0.31 8.21 12.87
CA TYR A 27 -1.15 8.15 12.74
C TYR A 27 -1.67 6.86 13.36
N THR A 28 -2.59 6.95 14.33
CA THR A 28 -3.25 5.75 14.84
C THR A 28 -4.40 5.40 13.93
N PHE A 29 -4.18 4.48 12.99
CA PHE A 29 -5.28 3.90 12.23
C PHE A 29 -6.19 3.12 13.17
N ILE A 30 -7.41 3.60 13.30
CA ILE A 30 -8.50 2.92 14.01
C ILE A 30 -9.18 1.99 13.00
N GLU A 31 -9.27 0.69 13.30
CA GLU A 31 -10.00 -0.38 12.57
C GLU A 31 -9.80 -0.44 11.03
N TYR A 32 -9.20 -1.54 10.53
CA TYR A 32 -8.94 -1.78 9.10
C TYR A 32 -9.50 -3.13 8.65
N THR A 33 -9.71 -3.28 7.34
CA THR A 33 -9.90 -4.59 6.70
C THR A 33 -8.57 -5.10 6.15
N MET A 34 -8.16 -6.30 6.54
CA MET A 34 -6.99 -6.97 5.97
C MET A 34 -7.42 -8.06 4.99
N VAL A 35 -6.87 -7.99 3.78
CA VAL A 35 -7.01 -9.01 2.74
C VAL A 35 -5.66 -9.65 2.49
N LYS A 36 -5.54 -10.92 2.85
CA LYS A 36 -4.38 -11.74 2.50
C LYS A 36 -4.57 -12.26 1.08
N ILE A 37 -3.90 -11.63 0.12
CA ILE A 37 -3.94 -12.06 -1.29
C ILE A 37 -3.15 -13.37 -1.43
N ASN A 38 -1.97 -13.45 -0.81
CA ASN A 38 -1.17 -14.66 -0.68
C ASN A 38 -0.20 -14.55 0.51
N GLU A 39 0.71 -15.51 0.69
CA GLU A 39 1.69 -15.51 1.79
C GLU A 39 2.66 -14.32 1.77
N ASN A 40 2.89 -13.74 0.59
CA ASN A 40 3.83 -12.66 0.36
C ASN A 40 3.15 -11.31 0.12
N TYR A 41 1.82 -11.23 0.12
CA TYR A 41 1.09 -10.02 -0.22
C TYR A 41 -0.13 -9.84 0.69
N ARG A 42 -0.14 -8.73 1.44
CA ARG A 42 -1.27 -8.30 2.27
C ARG A 42 -1.66 -6.88 1.91
N LEU A 43 -2.96 -6.66 1.77
CA LEU A 43 -3.57 -5.35 1.60
C LEU A 43 -4.35 -5.03 2.87
N TYR A 44 -4.06 -3.87 3.45
CA TYR A 44 -4.85 -3.27 4.51
C TYR A 44 -5.57 -2.09 3.90
N TRP A 45 -6.86 -1.95 4.15
CA TRP A 45 -7.62 -0.82 3.64
C TRP A 45 -8.72 -0.37 4.60
N LYS A 46 -9.07 0.91 4.48
CA LYS A 46 -10.19 1.53 5.18
C LYS A 46 -10.76 2.65 4.32
N TYR A 47 -12.08 2.79 4.36
CA TYR A 47 -12.77 4.01 3.95
C TYR A 47 -13.14 4.81 5.19
N ASP A 48 -12.72 6.07 5.26
CA ASP A 48 -13.16 7.01 6.28
C ASP A 48 -14.20 7.96 5.69
N LYS A 49 -15.44 7.78 6.16
CA LYS A 49 -16.58 8.59 5.74
C LYS A 49 -16.45 10.06 6.15
N ALA A 50 -15.75 10.37 7.24
CA ALA A 50 -15.63 11.74 7.73
C ALA A 50 -14.72 12.59 6.84
N SER A 51 -13.63 12.00 6.36
CA SER A 51 -12.69 12.64 5.44
C SER A 51 -12.99 12.37 3.96
N ASP A 52 -13.90 11.45 3.66
CA ASP A 52 -14.16 10.95 2.30
C ASP A 52 -12.89 10.40 1.64
N MET A 53 -12.09 9.66 2.42
CA MET A 53 -10.80 9.15 1.97
C MET A 53 -10.73 7.63 2.10
N PHE A 54 -10.11 7.01 1.09
CA PHE A 54 -9.57 5.67 1.22
C PHE A 54 -8.12 5.71 1.70
N TYR A 55 -7.79 4.78 2.59
CA TYR A 55 -6.44 4.54 3.05
C TYR A 55 -6.04 3.12 2.72
N PHE A 56 -4.83 2.96 2.21
CA PHE A 56 -4.28 1.67 1.80
C PHE A 56 -2.88 1.49 2.37
N THR A 57 -2.61 0.29 2.88
CA THR A 57 -1.24 -0.18 3.15
C THR A 57 -1.01 -1.49 2.42
N VAL A 58 0.07 -1.55 1.66
CA VAL A 58 0.46 -2.72 0.88
C VAL A 58 1.75 -3.27 1.45
N VAL A 59 1.67 -4.44 2.08
CA VAL A 59 2.82 -5.13 2.67
C VAL A 59 3.17 -6.33 1.80
N VAL A 60 4.33 -6.26 1.16
CA VAL A 60 4.75 -7.26 0.17
C VAL A 60 6.18 -7.72 0.40
N LYS A 61 6.40 -9.03 0.39
CA LYS A 61 7.72 -9.65 0.32
C LYS A 61 8.09 -9.88 -1.14
N THR A 62 8.95 -9.03 -1.68
CA THR A 62 9.43 -9.09 -3.07
C THR A 62 10.92 -8.74 -3.16
N THR A 63 11.60 -9.18 -4.22
CA THR A 63 12.99 -8.82 -4.55
C THR A 63 13.09 -7.66 -5.55
N GLY A 64 11.95 -7.15 -6.02
CA GLY A 64 11.89 -6.09 -7.03
C GLY A 64 10.94 -4.97 -6.61
N TRP A 65 9.93 -4.73 -7.44
CA TRP A 65 8.91 -3.72 -7.23
C TRP A 65 7.54 -4.37 -6.98
N VAL A 66 6.63 -3.57 -6.43
CA VAL A 66 5.22 -3.88 -6.24
C VAL A 66 4.40 -2.74 -6.85
N ALA A 67 3.28 -3.09 -7.49
CA ALA A 67 2.27 -2.13 -7.91
C ALA A 67 0.93 -2.43 -7.23
N PHE A 68 0.22 -1.38 -6.87
CA PHE A 68 -1.15 -1.42 -6.39
C PHE A 68 -1.95 -0.39 -7.17
N ALA A 69 -3.13 -0.77 -7.67
CA ALA A 69 -3.94 0.11 -8.48
C ALA A 69 -5.42 -0.08 -8.22
N VAL A 70 -6.18 1.01 -8.38
CA VAL A 70 -7.64 1.03 -8.28
C VAL A 70 -8.24 1.35 -9.65
N SER A 71 -9.40 0.76 -9.93
CA SER A 71 -10.13 1.02 -11.17
C SER A 71 -11.62 0.75 -10.99
N ASN A 72 -12.42 1.47 -11.77
CA ASN A 72 -13.83 1.18 -11.99
C ASN A 72 -14.06 0.17 -13.13
N GLN A 73 -13.00 -0.27 -13.82
CA GLN A 73 -13.03 -1.24 -14.91
C GLN A 73 -12.30 -2.53 -14.53
N ARG A 74 -12.65 -3.63 -15.19
CA ARG A 74 -11.98 -4.93 -15.03
C ARG A 74 -11.43 -5.40 -16.37
N GLY A 75 -10.19 -5.87 -16.36
CA GLY A 75 -9.51 -6.45 -17.52
C GLY A 75 -8.79 -5.40 -18.36
N GLY A 76 -7.47 -5.58 -18.55
CA GLY A 76 -6.69 -4.79 -19.52
C GLY A 76 -5.88 -3.61 -18.98
N MET A 77 -5.91 -3.34 -17.67
CA MET A 77 -5.12 -2.29 -17.00
C MET A 77 -5.16 -0.93 -17.73
N LYS A 78 -6.27 -0.56 -18.36
CA LYS A 78 -6.43 0.75 -19.00
C LYS A 78 -7.17 1.68 -18.05
N GLY A 79 -6.61 2.86 -17.79
CA GLY A 79 -7.21 3.86 -16.91
C GLY A 79 -7.23 3.46 -15.44
N TYR A 80 -6.24 2.68 -14.99
CA TYR A 80 -6.09 2.36 -13.57
C TYR A 80 -5.22 3.44 -12.93
N ASP A 81 -5.64 3.90 -11.76
CA ASP A 81 -4.88 4.81 -10.91
C ASP A 81 -3.97 3.96 -10.01
N ALA A 82 -2.66 4.10 -10.18
CA ALA A 82 -1.68 3.12 -9.75
C ALA A 82 -0.50 3.74 -9.01
N MET A 83 -0.17 3.17 -7.85
CA MET A 83 1.10 3.41 -7.18
C MET A 83 2.07 2.25 -7.45
N ILE A 84 3.34 2.59 -7.71
CA ILE A 84 4.42 1.60 -7.88
C ILE A 84 5.54 1.96 -6.92
N GLY A 85 6.01 0.99 -6.14
CA GLY A 85 7.12 1.17 -5.21
C GLY A 85 8.07 -0.02 -5.21
N GLY A 86 9.27 0.19 -4.69
CA GLY A 86 10.27 -0.85 -4.58
C GLY A 86 11.54 -0.36 -3.91
N VAL A 87 12.55 -1.23 -3.89
CA VAL A 87 13.89 -0.91 -3.38
C VAL A 87 14.88 -1.08 -4.51
N ARG A 88 15.67 -0.04 -4.79
CA ARG A 88 16.76 -0.07 -5.77
C ARG A 88 18.05 0.33 -5.07
N SER A 89 19.04 -0.57 -5.09
CA SER A 89 20.35 -0.35 -4.44
C SER A 89 20.24 0.07 -2.97
N GLY A 90 19.32 -0.54 -2.21
CA GLY A 90 19.06 -0.24 -0.81
C GLY A 90 18.24 1.04 -0.55
N VAL A 91 17.88 1.78 -1.60
CA VAL A 91 17.07 3.01 -1.49
C VAL A 91 15.63 2.70 -1.94
N GLY A 92 14.67 3.01 -1.07
CA GLY A 92 13.25 2.90 -1.38
C GLY A 92 12.79 3.98 -2.36
N TYR A 93 11.88 3.63 -3.27
CA TYR A 93 11.19 4.57 -4.15
C TYR A 93 9.69 4.25 -4.20
N ILE A 94 8.90 5.29 -4.49
CA ILE A 94 7.47 5.19 -4.77
C ILE A 94 7.11 6.24 -5.83
N GLY A 95 6.18 5.90 -6.71
CA GLY A 95 5.65 6.79 -7.73
C GLY A 95 4.17 6.55 -7.98
N ASP A 96 3.52 7.58 -8.51
CA ASP A 96 2.10 7.64 -8.87
C ASP A 96 1.95 7.65 -10.40
N TYR A 97 1.01 6.86 -10.92
CA TYR A 97 0.91 6.55 -12.33
C TYR A 97 -0.55 6.33 -12.77
N MET A 98 -0.86 6.73 -14.00
CA MET A 98 -2.09 6.33 -14.70
C MET A 98 -1.73 5.32 -15.78
N THR A 99 -2.38 4.16 -15.77
CA THR A 99 -2.08 3.11 -16.76
C THR A 99 -2.81 3.35 -18.09
N VAL A 100 -2.16 3.03 -19.21
CA VAL A 100 -2.72 3.24 -20.57
C VAL A 100 -3.23 1.95 -21.23
N GLY A 101 -3.10 0.81 -20.55
CA GLY A 101 -3.35 -0.53 -21.09
C GLY A 101 -2.16 -1.07 -21.89
N ASN A 102 -2.32 -2.28 -22.44
CA ASN A 102 -1.34 -2.81 -23.38
C ASN A 102 -1.32 -1.93 -24.63
N VAL A 103 -0.13 -1.45 -24.98
CA VAL A 103 0.20 -0.81 -26.24
C VAL A 103 0.70 -1.84 -27.25
#